data_AF-A0A9Q1RHY7-F1
#
_entry.id   AF-A0A9Q1RHY7-F1
#
_cell.length_a   1.000
_cell.length_b   1.000
_cell.length_c   1.000
_cell.angle_alpha   90.00
_cell.angle_beta   90.00
_cell.angle_gamma   90.00
#
_symmetry.space_group_name_H-M   'P 1'
#
loop_
_entity.id
_entity.type
_entity.pdbx_description
1 polymer ?
#
loop_
_entity_poly.entity_id
_entity_poly.type
_entity_poly.pdbx_seq_one_letter_code
_entity_poly.pdbx_strand_id
1 'polypeptide(L)'
;MSSTMTKMIVVLSMVLVILMGQINAGPSEAECREERSVGKRACWGVLLGSNPSGACCERVRVTHTECFCPSLTPKLAAVLGVNRLIRLIRGCGRTVPPHFKCGSVTTPASGIHV
;
A
#
# COMPACT_ATOMS: atom_id res chain seq x y z
N MET A 1 -28.84 -30.48 -26.05
CA MET A 1 -27.87 -30.16 -24.98
C MET A 1 -28.34 -30.83 -23.69
N SER A 2 -27.64 -31.85 -23.17
CA SER A 2 -28.03 -32.49 -21.91
C SER A 2 -27.96 -31.51 -20.74
N SER A 3 -28.86 -31.60 -19.76
CA SER A 3 -28.90 -30.74 -18.56
C SER A 3 -27.56 -30.79 -17.77
N THR A 4 -26.83 -31.89 -17.88
CA THR A 4 -25.47 -32.03 -17.32
C THR A 4 -24.44 -31.16 -18.04
N MET A 5 -24.58 -30.99 -19.34
CA MET A 5 -23.66 -30.21 -20.16
C MET A 5 -23.80 -28.71 -19.87
N THR A 6 -25.03 -28.22 -19.66
CA THR A 6 -25.27 -26.83 -19.25
C THR A 6 -24.65 -26.52 -17.88
N LYS A 7 -24.76 -27.44 -16.92
CA LYS A 7 -24.15 -27.29 -15.59
C LYS A 7 -22.63 -27.22 -15.65
N MET A 8 -22.00 -28.06 -16.46
CA MET A 8 -20.54 -28.05 -16.64
C MET A 8 -20.04 -26.75 -17.27
N ILE A 9 -20.78 -26.22 -18.26
CA ILE A 9 -20.44 -24.94 -18.91
C ILE A 9 -20.52 -23.78 -17.91
N VAL A 10 -21.55 -23.75 -17.05
CA VAL A 10 -21.71 -22.71 -16.03
C VAL A 10 -20.60 -22.78 -14.97
N VAL A 11 -20.21 -23.98 -14.54
CA VAL A 11 -19.11 -24.14 -13.58
C VAL A 11 -17.78 -23.69 -14.21
N LEU A 12 -17.52 -24.08 -15.46
CA LEU A 12 -16.30 -23.71 -16.17
C LEU A 12 -16.21 -22.20 -16.39
N SER A 13 -17.32 -21.55 -16.75
CA SER A 13 -17.37 -20.10 -16.92
C SER A 13 -17.16 -19.35 -15.59
N MET A 14 -17.74 -19.83 -14.48
CA MET A 14 -17.50 -19.27 -13.14
C MET A 14 -16.03 -19.37 -12.74
N VAL A 15 -15.38 -20.51 -12.97
CA VAL A 15 -13.95 -20.70 -12.67
C VAL A 15 -13.09 -19.76 -13.52
N LEU A 16 -13.42 -19.57 -14.80
CA LEU A 16 -12.77 -18.59 -15.68
C LEU A 16 -12.93 -17.15 -15.18
N VAL A 17 -14.11 -16.76 -14.68
CA VAL A 17 -14.32 -15.42 -14.10
C VAL A 17 -13.50 -15.23 -12.81
N ILE A 18 -13.35 -16.26 -11.97
CA ILE A 18 -12.51 -16.20 -10.77
C ILE A 18 -11.02 -16.07 -11.14
N LEU A 19 -10.58 -16.79 -12.18
CA LEU A 19 -9.20 -16.73 -12.69
C LEU A 19 -8.89 -15.39 -13.39
N MET A 20 -9.87 -14.78 -14.06
CA MET A 20 -9.75 -13.50 -14.76
C MET A 20 -10.12 -12.29 -13.88
N GLY A 21 -10.68 -12.53 -12.69
CA GLY A 21 -11.32 -11.53 -11.82
C GLY A 21 -10.40 -10.47 -11.22
N GLN A 22 -9.10 -10.50 -11.55
CA GLN A 22 -8.16 -9.42 -11.25
C GLN A 22 -8.21 -8.37 -12.38
N ILE A 23 -9.40 -7.87 -12.69
CA ILE A 23 -9.59 -6.79 -13.67
C ILE A 23 -9.23 -5.46 -12.99
N ASN A 24 -7.94 -5.25 -12.68
CA ASN A 24 -7.29 -3.99 -12.29
C ASN A 24 -8.06 -3.06 -11.31
N ALA A 25 -8.98 -3.60 -10.52
CA ALA A 25 -9.67 -2.87 -9.48
C ALA A 25 -8.68 -2.74 -8.33
N GLY A 26 -8.19 -1.52 -8.10
CA GLY A 26 -7.39 -1.23 -6.91
C GLY A 26 -8.14 -1.64 -5.62
N PRO A 27 -7.46 -1.63 -4.47
CA PRO A 27 -8.06 -1.99 -3.19
C PRO A 27 -9.33 -1.16 -2.95
N SER A 28 -10.36 -1.82 -2.42
CA SER A 28 -11.59 -1.16 -1.99
C SER A 28 -11.30 -0.18 -0.84
N GLU A 29 -12.18 0.79 -0.62
CA GLU A 29 -12.01 1.73 0.49
C GLU A 29 -12.09 1.03 1.87
N ALA A 30 -12.78 -0.12 1.96
CA ALA A 30 -12.79 -0.95 3.16
C ALA A 30 -11.40 -1.57 3.42
N GLU A 31 -10.76 -2.11 2.38
CA GLU A 31 -9.39 -2.63 2.46
C GLU A 31 -8.41 -1.50 2.80
N CYS A 32 -8.52 -0.35 2.14
CA CYS A 32 -7.66 0.79 2.44
C CYS A 32 -7.84 1.32 3.87
N ARG A 33 -9.07 1.34 4.39
CA ARG A 33 -9.33 1.68 5.79
C ARG A 33 -8.61 0.72 6.72
N GLU A 34 -8.66 -0.57 6.45
CA GLU A 34 -7.99 -1.57 7.28
C GLU A 34 -6.46 -1.48 7.14
N GLU A 35 -5.93 -1.28 5.95
CA GLU A 35 -4.49 -1.07 5.74
C GLU A 35 -3.96 0.11 6.55
N ARG A 36 -4.69 1.24 6.54
CA ARG A 36 -4.38 2.43 7.33
C ARG A 36 -4.48 2.13 8.84
N SER A 37 -5.50 1.36 9.26
CA SER A 37 -5.70 0.97 10.66
C SER A 37 -4.53 0.15 11.21
N VAL A 38 -4.12 -0.88 10.46
CA VAL A 38 -3.03 -1.78 10.82
C VAL A 38 -1.70 -1.05 10.72
N GLY A 39 -1.50 -0.27 9.67
CA GLY A 39 -0.29 0.55 9.48
C GLY A 39 -0.08 1.54 10.62
N LYS A 40 -1.12 2.29 11.01
CA LYS A 40 -1.05 3.25 12.13
C LYS A 40 -0.68 2.55 13.45
N ARG A 41 -1.27 1.39 13.73
CA ARG A 41 -0.97 0.62 14.94
C ARG A 41 0.48 0.10 14.93
N ALA A 42 0.88 -0.55 13.84
CA ALA A 42 2.22 -1.13 13.71
C ALA A 42 3.33 -0.07 13.74
N CYS A 43 3.10 1.09 13.13
CA CYS A 43 4.07 2.17 12.99
C CYS A 43 3.91 3.30 14.03
N TRP A 44 3.09 3.12 15.07
CA TRP A 44 2.84 4.15 16.08
C TRP A 44 4.14 4.71 16.68
N GLY A 45 5.12 3.86 16.98
CA GLY A 45 6.43 4.29 17.47
C GLY A 45 7.17 5.25 16.54
N VAL A 46 6.99 5.14 15.22
CA VAL A 46 7.60 6.04 14.23
C VAL A 46 7.05 7.47 14.35
N LEU A 47 5.75 7.59 14.64
CA LEU A 47 5.09 8.88 14.91
C LEU A 47 5.62 9.53 16.20
N LEU A 48 6.08 8.71 17.15
CA LEU A 48 6.70 9.16 18.40
C LEU A 48 8.21 9.41 18.29
N GLY A 49 8.81 9.20 17.10
CA GLY A 49 10.23 9.45 16.86
C GLY A 49 11.12 8.21 16.81
N SER A 50 10.60 7.03 17.17
CA SER A 50 11.36 5.76 17.14
C SER A 50 11.64 5.26 15.72
N ASN A 51 12.57 4.32 15.60
CA ASN A 51 12.77 3.53 14.39
C ASN A 51 11.62 2.53 14.18
N PRO A 52 11.34 2.11 12.93
CA PRO A 52 10.29 1.14 12.62
C PRO A 52 10.60 -0.23 13.23
N SER A 53 9.58 -0.84 13.83
CA SER A 53 9.61 -2.25 14.23
C SER A 53 9.56 -3.16 13.00
N GLY A 54 9.85 -4.46 13.18
CA GLY A 54 9.68 -5.46 12.11
C GLY A 54 8.25 -5.47 11.55
N ALA A 55 7.24 -5.40 12.43
CA ALA A 55 5.84 -5.31 12.03
C ALA A 55 5.52 -4.02 11.26
N CYS A 56 6.10 -2.88 11.65
CA CYS A 56 5.95 -1.65 10.88
C CYS A 56 6.59 -1.77 9.50
N CYS A 57 7.81 -2.30 9.40
CA CYS A 57 8.47 -2.49 8.10
C CYS A 57 7.70 -3.45 7.20
N GLU A 58 7.06 -4.47 7.76
CA GLU A 58 6.20 -5.35 6.98
C GLU A 58 5.04 -4.58 6.36
N ARG A 59 4.34 -3.76 7.16
CA ARG A 59 3.27 -2.89 6.62
C ARG A 59 3.80 -1.91 5.58
N VAL A 60 4.96 -1.31 5.80
CA VAL A 60 5.60 -0.43 4.80
C VAL A 60 5.82 -1.16 3.47
N ARG A 61 6.22 -2.43 3.49
CA ARG A 61 6.48 -3.22 2.28
C ARG A 61 5.21 -3.62 1.53
N VAL A 62 4.12 -3.94 2.24
CA VAL A 62 2.93 -4.56 1.62
C VAL A 62 1.77 -3.59 1.41
N THR A 63 1.74 -2.44 2.08
CA THR A 63 0.65 -1.47 1.94
C THR A 63 0.61 -0.86 0.54
N HIS A 64 -0.61 -0.74 0.01
CA HIS A 64 -0.84 -0.15 -1.30
C HIS A 64 -0.64 1.37 -1.25
N THR A 65 0.05 1.91 -2.25
CA THR A 65 0.27 3.37 -2.35
C THR A 65 -1.04 4.13 -2.46
N GLU A 66 -2.02 3.56 -3.16
CA GLU A 66 -3.38 4.11 -3.32
C GLU A 66 -4.09 4.28 -1.96
N CYS A 67 -3.87 3.34 -1.03
CA CYS A 67 -4.42 3.43 0.31
C CYS A 67 -3.65 4.41 1.19
N PHE A 68 -2.32 4.43 1.14
CA PHE A 68 -1.48 5.23 2.04
C PHE A 68 -1.34 6.69 1.62
N CYS A 69 -1.14 6.98 0.34
CA CYS A 69 -0.85 8.33 -0.15
C CYS A 69 -1.90 9.39 0.24
N PRO A 70 -3.21 9.11 0.24
CA PRO A 70 -4.21 10.05 0.73
C PRO A 70 -4.02 10.46 2.20
N SER A 71 -3.36 9.61 3.01
CA SER A 71 -3.09 9.89 4.43
C SER A 71 -1.89 10.82 4.64
N LEU A 72 -1.03 11.02 3.62
CA LEU A 72 0.13 11.92 3.69
C LEU A 72 -0.29 13.39 3.48
N THR A 73 -0.83 13.95 4.55
CA THR A 73 -1.19 15.38 4.64
C THR A 73 0.04 16.27 4.91
N PRO A 74 -0.03 17.59 4.62
CA PRO A 74 1.07 18.51 4.88
C PRO A 74 1.46 18.53 6.36
N LYS A 75 0.47 18.42 7.25
CA LYS A 75 0.66 18.37 8.70
C LYS A 75 1.46 17.12 9.11
N LEU A 76 1.13 15.96 8.55
CA LEU A 76 1.86 14.72 8.84
C LEU A 76 3.29 14.78 8.28
N ALA A 77 3.46 15.33 7.08
CA ALA A 77 4.77 15.53 6.47
C ALA A 77 5.66 16.47 7.28
N ALA A 78 5.09 17.53 7.87
CA ALA A 78 5.81 18.46 8.74
C ALA A 78 6.26 17.79 10.05
N VAL A 79 5.42 16.92 10.64
CA VAL A 79 5.76 16.19 11.87
C VAL A 79 6.86 15.15 11.61
N LEU A 80 6.77 14.39 10.53
CA LEU A 80 7.70 13.28 10.28
C LEU A 80 8.96 13.69 9.54
N GLY A 81 8.90 14.76 8.74
CA GLY A 81 9.94 15.16 7.80
C GLY A 81 10.00 14.23 6.59
N VAL A 82 9.88 14.79 5.38
CA VAL A 82 9.88 14.01 4.12
C VAL A 82 11.16 13.18 3.97
N ASN A 83 12.33 13.78 4.26
CA ASN A 83 13.61 13.08 4.13
C ASN A 83 13.75 11.91 5.13
N ARG A 84 13.26 12.09 6.37
CA ARG A 84 13.26 11.01 7.36
C ARG A 84 12.33 9.90 6.94
N LEU A 85 11.11 10.23 6.49
CA LEU A 85 10.15 9.25 5.98
C LEU A 85 10.74 8.40 4.85
N ILE A 86 11.38 9.03 3.86
CA ILE A 86 12.02 8.32 2.74
C ILE A 86 13.12 7.38 3.23
N ARG A 87 13.99 7.82 4.15
CA ARG A 87 15.04 6.96 4.73
C ARG A 87 14.44 5.76 5.45
N LEU A 88 13.38 5.95 6.24
CA LEU A 88 12.72 4.85 6.96
C LEU A 88 12.08 3.85 5.99
N ILE A 89 11.41 4.32 4.93
CA ILE A 89 10.79 3.45 3.93
C ILE A 89 11.85 2.60 3.21
N ARG A 90 12.97 3.23 2.81
CA ARG A 90 14.10 2.52 2.19
C ARG A 90 14.81 1.57 3.14
N GLY A 91 14.99 1.97 4.41
CA GLY A 91 15.54 1.11 5.46
C GLY A 91 14.66 -0.12 5.73
N CYS A 92 13.35 0.00 5.54
CA CYS A 92 12.45 -1.15 5.52
C CYS A 92 12.52 -1.97 4.21
N GLY A 93 13.35 -1.61 3.23
CA GLY A 93 13.51 -2.38 1.98
C GLY A 93 12.46 -2.08 0.91
N ARG A 94 11.71 -0.98 1.02
CA ARG A 94 10.80 -0.54 -0.04
C ARG A 94 11.44 0.58 -0.87
N THR A 95 11.45 0.39 -2.18
CA THR A 95 11.95 1.39 -3.12
C THR A 95 11.03 2.60 -3.15
N VAL A 96 11.63 3.78 -3.10
CA VAL A 96 10.93 5.07 -3.22
C VAL A 96 11.38 5.72 -4.53
N PRO A 97 10.53 5.74 -5.57
CA PRO A 97 10.88 6.38 -6.84
C PRO A 97 11.15 7.89 -6.65
N PRO A 98 12.11 8.47 -7.38
CA PRO A 98 12.30 9.91 -7.41
C PRO A 98 11.09 10.60 -8.08
N HIS A 99 10.84 11.87 -7.73
CA HIS A 99 9.74 12.68 -8.28
C HIS A 99 8.33 12.06 -8.16
N PHE A 100 8.14 11.17 -7.20
CA PHE A 100 6.88 10.50 -6.96
C PHE A 100 5.96 11.37 -6.10
N LYS A 101 4.76 11.66 -6.58
CA LYS A 101 3.71 12.35 -5.82
C LYS A 101 2.91 11.34 -5.00
N CYS A 102 2.77 11.62 -3.70
CA CYS A 102 2.01 10.80 -2.76
C CYS A 102 1.30 11.71 -1.76
N GLY A 103 0.00 11.93 -2.00
CA GLY A 103 -0.77 12.93 -1.27
C GLY A 103 -0.20 14.33 -1.49
N SER A 104 0.11 15.02 -0.40
CA SER A 104 0.73 16.36 -0.44
C SER A 104 2.26 16.35 -0.55
N VAL A 105 2.88 15.18 -0.51
CA VAL A 105 4.35 15.03 -0.53
C VAL A 105 4.82 14.65 -1.92
N THR A 106 5.93 15.24 -2.35
CA THR A 106 6.66 14.82 -3.55
C THR A 106 8.07 14.40 -3.15
N THR A 107 8.52 13.24 -3.61
CA THR A 107 9.88 12.78 -3.33
C THR A 107 10.90 13.64 -4.10
N PRO A 108 12.03 14.01 -3.49
CA PRO A 108 13.05 14.83 -4.14
C PRO A 108 13.70 14.10 -5.32
N ALA A 109 14.27 14.89 -6.24
CA ALA A 109 14.96 14.44 -7.45
C ALA A 109 16.19 13.58 -7.14
N SER A 110 17.00 14.07 -6.21
CA SER A 110 18.15 13.35 -5.69
C SER A 110 17.61 12.24 -4.81
N GLY A 111 17.69 10.99 -5.29
CA GLY A 111 17.51 9.85 -4.41
C GLY A 111 18.38 10.07 -3.18
N ILE A 112 17.77 10.19 -1.99
CA ILE A 112 18.53 10.29 -0.74
C ILE A 112 19.45 9.05 -0.67
N HIS A 113 20.74 9.23 -0.92
CA HIS A 113 21.73 8.19 -0.66
C HIS A 113 21.66 7.91 0.83
N VAL A 114 21.22 6.70 1.16
CA VAL A 114 21.17 6.18 2.52
C VAL A 114 22.51 5.52 2.79
#